data_AF-A0A3D2HYM7-F1
#
_entry.id   AF-A0A3D2HYM7-F1
#
_cell.length_a   1.000
_cell.length_b   1.000
_cell.length_c   1.000
_cell.angle_alpha   90.00
_cell.angle_beta   90.00
_cell.angle_gamma   90.00
#
_symmetry.space_group_name_H-M   'P 1'
#
loop_
_entity.id
_entity.type
_entity.pdbx_description
1 polymer ?
#
loop_
_entity_poly.entity_id
_entity_poly.type
_entity_poly.pdbx_seq_one_letter_code
_entity_poly.pdbx_strand_id
1 'polypeptide(L)'
;MDFLSYKDYVWPRNPHTYVEKASREPQYHTESGVSYFDGIGELKRIITGEGTFYGPDAYAQYQRLQELLDDEAPGNLEHPLWGIRYCYFTGLELTQEPKENVVDYKFTFTQALTNGIVPK
;
A
#
# COMPACT_ATOMS: atom_id res chain seq x y z
N MET A 1 -9.62 14.07 -8.58
CA MET A 1 -8.78 12.99 -9.13
C MET A 1 -9.64 11.75 -9.12
N ASP A 2 -9.90 11.16 -10.30
CA ASP A 2 -10.95 10.13 -10.44
C ASP A 2 -10.40 8.70 -10.30
N PHE A 3 -9.07 8.56 -10.36
CA PHE A 3 -8.36 7.30 -10.27
C PHE A 3 -7.32 7.30 -9.16
N LEU A 4 -6.99 6.12 -8.64
CA LEU A 4 -5.84 5.92 -7.77
C LEU A 4 -4.57 6.38 -8.50
N SER A 5 -3.65 7.01 -7.77
CA SER A 5 -2.31 7.30 -8.27
C SER A 5 -1.25 7.09 -7.20
N TYR A 6 -0.04 6.76 -7.63
CA TYR A 6 1.13 6.68 -6.79
C TYR A 6 2.32 7.27 -7.53
N LYS A 7 2.95 8.30 -6.95
CA LYS A 7 4.01 9.08 -7.61
C LYS A 7 3.53 9.60 -8.98
N ASP A 8 4.20 9.21 -10.06
CA ASP A 8 3.89 9.58 -11.45
C ASP A 8 2.94 8.61 -12.16
N TYR A 9 2.56 7.51 -11.49
CA TYR A 9 1.66 6.51 -12.06
C TYR A 9 0.21 6.75 -11.66
N VAL A 10 -0.66 6.77 -12.65
CA VAL A 10 -2.11 6.85 -12.48
C VAL A 10 -2.71 5.55 -13.00
N TRP A 11 -3.53 4.90 -12.18
CA TRP A 11 -4.17 3.66 -12.58
C TRP A 11 -5.12 3.91 -13.77
N PRO A 12 -5.02 3.14 -14.86
CA PRO A 12 -5.93 3.28 -16.01
C PRO A 12 -7.36 2.87 -15.66
N ARG A 13 -7.52 2.01 -14.65
CA ARG A 13 -8.78 1.65 -14.01
C ARG A 13 -8.53 1.44 -12.52
N ASN A 14 -9.47 1.91 -11.71
CA ASN A 14 -9.43 1.72 -10.27
C ASN A 14 -9.41 0.21 -9.92
N PRO A 15 -8.54 -0.22 -8.99
CA PRO A 15 -8.66 -1.51 -8.32
C PRO A 15 -10.08 -1.82 -7.86
N HIS A 16 -10.41 -3.11 -7.86
CA HIS A 16 -11.71 -3.64 -7.44
C HIS A 16 -11.92 -3.46 -5.93
N THR A 17 -10.85 -3.59 -5.16
CA THR A 17 -10.89 -3.47 -3.70
C THR A 17 -9.75 -2.61 -3.20
N TYR A 18 -10.02 -1.95 -2.08
CA TYR A 18 -9.03 -1.22 -1.30
C TYR A 18 -9.29 -1.47 0.18
N VAL A 19 -8.22 -1.67 0.94
CA VAL A 19 -8.30 -1.86 2.39
C VAL A 19 -7.21 -1.04 3.04
N GLU A 20 -7.58 -0.06 3.89
CA GLU A 20 -6.66 0.60 4.82
C GLU A 20 -6.79 -0.08 6.19
N LYS A 21 -5.72 -0.75 6.65
CA LYS A 21 -5.61 -1.26 8.02
C LYS A 21 -4.75 -0.31 8.82
N ALA A 22 -5.30 0.26 9.89
CA ALA A 22 -4.60 1.14 10.81
C ALA A 22 -4.49 0.48 12.19
N SER A 23 -3.30 0.52 12.78
CA SER A 23 -3.08 0.00 14.15
C SER A 23 -2.07 0.87 14.91
N ARG A 24 -2.16 0.82 16.23
CA ARG A 24 -1.14 1.33 17.13
C ARG A 24 -0.89 0.27 18.20
N GLU A 25 0.37 0.07 18.55
CA GLU A 25 0.74 -0.89 19.57
C GLU A 25 0.54 -0.28 20.97
N PRO A 26 -0.29 -0.87 21.84
CA PRO A 26 -0.40 -0.43 23.23
C PRO A 26 0.90 -0.72 23.97
N GLN A 27 1.43 0.26 24.69
CA GLN A 27 2.65 0.13 25.47
C GLN A 27 2.32 -0.03 26.94
N TYR A 28 3.03 -0.95 27.60
CA TYR A 28 2.86 -1.26 29.01
C TYR A 28 4.21 -1.31 29.69
N HIS A 29 4.26 -0.91 30.95
CA HIS A 29 5.38 -1.22 31.84
C HIS A 29 4.88 -2.11 32.99
N THR A 30 5.76 -2.98 33.50
CA THR A 30 5.44 -3.86 34.63
C THR A 30 6.25 -3.46 35.84
N GLU A 31 5.56 -3.19 36.95
CA GLU A 31 6.18 -2.91 38.24
C GLU A 31 5.54 -3.81 39.31
N SER A 32 6.36 -4.48 40.12
CA SER A 32 5.90 -5.37 41.19
C SER A 32 4.88 -6.44 40.74
N GLY A 33 4.98 -6.92 39.50
CA GLY A 33 4.07 -7.93 38.92
C GLY A 33 2.73 -7.39 38.42
N VAL A 34 2.52 -6.06 38.43
CA VAL A 34 1.34 -5.40 37.89
C VAL A 34 1.73 -4.66 36.60
N SER A 35 0.95 -4.84 35.54
CA SER A 35 1.14 -4.12 34.27
C SER A 35 0.27 -2.88 34.22
N TYR A 36 0.90 -1.75 33.93
CA TYR A 36 0.25 -0.46 33.78
C TYR A 36 0.32 -0.02 32.32
N PHE A 37 -0.77 0.56 31.83
CA PHE A 37 -0.79 1.18 30.51
C PHE A 37 0.07 2.44 30.53
N ASP A 38 1.06 2.48 29.65
CA ASP A 38 2.09 3.52 29.62
C ASP A 38 1.91 4.46 28.42
N GLY A 39 1.30 3.96 27.34
CA GLY A 39 1.05 4.76 26.17
C GLY A 39 0.58 3.99 24.95
N ILE A 40 0.61 4.69 23.83
CA ILE A 40 0.24 4.16 22.52
C ILE A 40 1.40 4.44 21.57
N GLY A 41 1.91 3.39 20.93
CA GLY A 41 2.95 3.46 19.92
C GLY A 41 2.52 4.20 18.65
N GLU A 42 3.45 4.27 17.70
CA GLU A 42 3.25 4.98 16.45
C GLU A 42 2.13 4.37 15.61
N LEU A 43 1.46 5.23 14.82
CA LEU A 43 0.44 4.79 13.89
C LEU A 43 1.07 4.03 12.73
N LYS A 44 0.72 2.75 12.63
CA LYS A 44 1.04 1.89 11.49
C LYS A 44 -0.17 1.86 10.58
N ARG A 45 0.04 2.06 9.28
CA ARG A 45 -0.98 1.79 8.26
C ARG A 45 -0.42 0.90 7.17
N ILE A 46 -1.22 -0.09 6.81
CA ILE A 46 -1.01 -0.93 5.64
C ILE A 46 -2.20 -0.72 4.71
N ILE A 47 -1.92 -0.44 3.45
CA ILE A 47 -2.94 -0.27 2.43
C ILE A 47 -2.76 -1.39 1.42
N THR A 48 -3.79 -2.18 1.20
CA THR A 48 -3.79 -3.23 0.19
C THR A 48 -4.89 -2.97 -0.82
N GLY A 49 -4.73 -3.51 -2.02
CA GLY A 49 -5.80 -3.53 -3.01
C GLY A 49 -5.59 -4.62 -4.04
N GLU A 50 -6.67 -4.97 -4.70
CA GLU A 50 -6.71 -5.99 -5.74
C GLU A 50 -7.36 -5.41 -6.98
N GLY A 51 -6.80 -5.68 -8.15
CA GLY A 51 -7.34 -5.19 -9.41
C GLY A 51 -6.93 -6.07 -10.58
N THR A 52 -7.46 -5.70 -11.75
CA THR A 52 -7.19 -6.40 -13.00
C THR A 52 -6.87 -5.39 -14.09
N PHE A 53 -5.76 -5.61 -14.79
CA PHE A 53 -5.48 -4.93 -16.05
C PHE A 53 -6.02 -5.77 -17.22
N TYR A 54 -6.54 -5.09 -18.23
CA TYR A 54 -7.17 -5.70 -19.39
C TYR A 54 -6.60 -5.11 -20.67
N GLY A 55 -6.48 -5.93 -21.70
CA GLY A 55 -6.06 -5.52 -23.04
C GLY A 55 -4.58 -5.76 -23.30
N PRO A 56 -4.11 -5.39 -24.51
CA PRO A 56 -2.74 -5.67 -24.97
C PRO A 56 -1.65 -5.05 -24.08
N ASP A 57 -1.98 -4.01 -23.31
CA ASP A 57 -1.06 -3.32 -22.40
C ASP A 57 -1.12 -3.86 -20.97
N ALA A 58 -1.95 -4.86 -20.67
CA ALA A 58 -2.16 -5.33 -19.29
C ALA A 58 -0.86 -5.73 -18.58
N TYR A 59 0.03 -6.43 -19.27
CA TYR A 59 1.33 -6.81 -18.72
C TYR A 59 2.28 -5.61 -18.61
N ALA A 60 2.23 -4.66 -19.56
CA ALA A 60 3.02 -3.43 -19.49
C ALA A 60 2.62 -2.56 -18.28
N GLN A 61 1.33 -2.49 -17.95
CA GLN A 61 0.85 -1.83 -16.73
C GLN A 61 1.41 -2.50 -15.47
N TYR A 62 1.43 -3.83 -15.43
CA TYR A 62 2.04 -4.56 -14.33
C TYR A 62 3.54 -4.29 -14.21
N GLN A 63 4.27 -4.25 -15.33
CA GLN A 63 5.70 -3.91 -15.33
C GLN A 63 5.96 -2.49 -14.79
N ARG A 64 5.09 -1.52 -15.09
CA ARG A 64 5.18 -0.18 -14.47
C ARG A 64 5.02 -0.23 -12.95
N LEU A 65 4.15 -1.09 -12.43
CA LEU A 65 4.05 -1.29 -10.97
C LEU A 65 5.32 -1.95 -10.40
N GLN A 66 5.98 -2.83 -11.16
CA GLN A 66 7.27 -3.40 -10.73
C GLN A 66 8.36 -2.33 -10.66
N GLU A 67 8.46 -1.45 -11.66
CA GLU A 67 9.41 -0.32 -11.64
C GLU A 67 9.22 0.58 -10.41
N LEU A 68 7.97 0.82 -10.01
CA LEU A 68 7.63 1.60 -8.81
C LEU A 68 7.92 0.86 -7.50
N LEU A 69 7.87 -0.46 -7.51
CA LEU A 69 8.25 -1.30 -6.37
C LEU A 69 9.77 -1.31 -6.21
N ASP A 70 10.51 -1.37 -7.31
CA ASP A 70 11.97 -1.28 -7.34
C ASP A 70 12.47 0.12 -6.92
N ASP A 71 11.67 1.15 -7.13
CA ASP A 71 11.89 2.48 -6.55
C ASP A 71 11.53 2.48 -5.06
N GLU A 72 12.51 2.08 -4.25
CA GLU A 72 12.45 1.98 -2.78
C GLU A 72 12.16 3.32 -2.06
N ALA A 73 11.99 4.44 -2.76
CA ALA A 73 11.62 5.71 -2.14
C ALA A 73 10.11 5.77 -1.80
N PRO A 74 9.72 6.40 -0.67
CA PRO A 74 8.32 6.60 -0.36
C PRO A 74 7.71 7.72 -1.21
N GLY A 75 6.42 7.58 -1.54
CA GLY A 75 5.68 8.51 -2.36
C GLY A 75 4.25 8.75 -1.86
N ASN A 76 3.57 9.69 -2.52
CA ASN A 76 2.15 9.94 -2.27
C ASN A 76 1.31 8.91 -3.02
N LEU A 77 0.55 8.11 -2.27
CA LEU A 77 -0.60 7.35 -2.76
C LEU A 77 -1.85 8.20 -2.59
N GLU A 78 -2.50 8.55 -3.69
CA GLU A 78 -3.69 9.39 -3.71
C GLU A 78 -4.90 8.54 -4.09
N HIS A 79 -5.78 8.30 -3.10
CA HIS A 79 -7.03 7.62 -3.34
C HIS A 79 -8.15 8.66 -3.55
N PRO A 80 -9.03 8.50 -4.57
CA PRO A 80 -10.08 9.48 -4.89
C PRO A 80 -10.97 9.90 -3.72
N LEU A 81 -11.21 8.98 -2.77
CA LEU A 81 -12.09 9.22 -1.61
C LEU A 81 -11.34 9.39 -0.29
N TRP A 82 -10.14 8.84 -0.15
CA TRP A 82 -9.44 8.80 1.15
C TRP A 82 -8.38 9.90 1.29
N GLY A 83 -8.12 10.61 0.18
CA GLY A 83 -7.06 11.59 0.07
C GLY A 83 -5.68 10.94 -0.03
N ILE A 84 -4.67 11.69 0.41
CA ILE A 84 -3.26 11.35 0.25
C ILE A 84 -2.77 10.52 1.45
N ARG A 85 -1.93 9.52 1.16
CA ARG A 85 -1.13 8.76 2.13
C ARG A 85 0.32 8.74 1.66
N TYR A 86 1.25 9.10 2.54
CA TYR A 86 2.68 8.97 2.25
C TYR A 86 3.15 7.58 2.66
N CYS A 87 3.62 6.79 1.69
CA CYS A 87 3.90 5.38 1.90
C CYS A 87 4.98 4.83 0.97
N TYR A 88 5.58 3.73 1.40
CA TYR A 88 6.37 2.84 0.57
C TYR A 88 5.47 1.89 -0.20
N PHE A 89 5.82 1.60 -1.45
CA PHE A 89 5.29 0.44 -2.15
C PHE A 89 6.09 -0.78 -1.68
N THR A 90 5.45 -1.71 -0.96
CA THR A 90 6.17 -2.80 -0.25
C THR A 90 5.80 -4.20 -0.71
N GLY A 91 4.88 -4.35 -1.65
CA GLY A 91 4.57 -5.66 -2.19
C GLY A 91 3.69 -5.58 -3.41
N LEU A 92 4.01 -6.39 -4.40
CA LEU A 92 3.23 -6.58 -5.62
C LEU A 92 3.14 -8.08 -5.90
N GLU A 93 1.93 -8.57 -6.11
CA GLU A 93 1.65 -9.96 -6.43
C GLU A 93 1.00 -10.03 -7.81
N LEU A 94 1.45 -10.99 -8.63
CA LEU A 94 0.87 -11.33 -9.92
C LEU A 94 0.11 -12.64 -9.79
N THR A 95 -1.17 -12.63 -10.14
CA THR A 95 -1.93 -13.85 -10.39
C THR A 95 -2.26 -13.91 -11.88
N GLN A 96 -1.81 -14.96 -12.56
CA GLN A 96 -2.17 -15.19 -13.97
C GLN A 96 -3.04 -16.44 -14.08
N GLU A 97 -4.22 -16.24 -14.65
CA GLU A 97 -4.92 -17.30 -15.35
C GLU A 97 -4.36 -17.42 -16.79
N PRO A 98 -4.45 -18.59 -17.46
CA PRO A 98 -4.04 -18.77 -18.85
C PRO A 98 -5.00 -18.06 -19.82
N LYS A 99 -5.13 -16.75 -19.68
CA LYS A 99 -5.96 -15.86 -20.48
C LYS A 99 -5.07 -14.77 -21.03
N GLU A 100 -5.04 -14.65 -22.36
CA GLU A 100 -4.31 -13.57 -23.00
C GLU A 100 -4.91 -12.21 -22.59
N ASN A 101 -4.05 -11.20 -22.42
CA ASN A 101 -4.44 -9.81 -22.18
C ASN A 101 -5.21 -9.55 -20.88
N VAL A 102 -5.02 -10.37 -19.85
CA VAL A 102 -5.58 -10.16 -18.51
C VAL A 102 -4.49 -10.39 -17.47
N VAL A 103 -4.34 -9.44 -16.54
CA VAL A 103 -3.37 -9.52 -15.44
C VAL A 103 -4.08 -9.16 -14.15
N ASP A 104 -4.26 -10.14 -13.27
CA ASP A 104 -4.75 -9.92 -11.91
C ASP A 104 -3.57 -9.61 -11.00
N TYR A 105 -3.73 -8.61 -10.15
CA TYR A 105 -2.66 -8.18 -9.25
C TYR A 105 -3.19 -7.81 -7.89
N LYS A 106 -2.28 -7.89 -6.91
CA LYS A 106 -2.46 -7.31 -5.57
C LYS A 106 -1.29 -6.41 -5.25
N PHE A 107 -1.55 -5.30 -4.58
CA PHE A 107 -0.50 -4.41 -4.09
C PHE A 107 -0.60 -4.25 -2.57
N THR A 108 0.53 -3.90 -1.97
CA THR A 108 0.66 -3.52 -0.56
C THR A 108 1.52 -2.28 -0.44
N PHE A 109 0.99 -1.28 0.25
CA PHE A 109 1.72 -0.09 0.68
C PHE A 109 1.84 -0.07 2.19
N THR A 110 2.99 0.39 2.68
CA THR A 110 3.27 0.58 4.12
C THR A 110 3.50 2.06 4.38
N GLN A 111 2.82 2.62 5.38
CA GLN A 111 2.98 4.03 5.74
C GLN A 111 4.44 4.37 6.03
N ALA A 112 4.89 5.49 5.45
CA ALA A 112 6.17 6.10 5.77
C ALA A 112 5.95 7.19 6.82
N LEU A 113 6.85 7.27 7.80
CA LEU A 113 6.97 8.44 8.65
C LEU A 113 7.61 9.58 7.84
N THR A 114 7.44 10.81 8.30
CA THR A 114 7.91 12.04 7.64
C THR A 114 9.42 12.10 7.37
N ASN A 115 10.21 11.16 7.92
CA ASN A 115 11.64 11.00 7.72
C ASN A 115 12.01 9.76 6.87
N GLY A 116 11.04 9.10 6.22
CA GLY A 116 11.28 7.85 5.49
C GLY A 116 11.47 6.63 6.39
N ILE A 117 11.21 6.70 7.70
CA ILE A 117 11.28 5.51 8.56
C ILE A 117 9.94 4.78 8.50
N VAL A 118 9.97 3.44 8.45
CA VAL A 118 8.77 2.62 8.67
C VAL A 118 8.55 2.52 10.19
N PRO A 119 7.34 2.85 10.72
CA PRO A 119 7.08 2.72 12.15
C PRO A 119 7.27 1.27 12.59
N LYS A 120 8.17 1.02 13.54
CA LYS A 120 8.47 -0.31 14.08
C LYS A 120 7.27 -0.92 14.76
#